data_AF-A0A4U8U3M9-F1
#
_entry.id   AF-A0A4U8U3M9-F1
#
_cell.length_a   1.000
_cell.length_b   1.000
_cell.length_c   1.000
_cell.angle_alpha   90.00
_cell.angle_beta   90.00
_cell.angle_gamma   90.00
#
_symmetry.space_group_name_H-M   'P 1'
#
loop_
_entity.id
_entity.type
_entity.pdbx_description
1 polymer ?
#
loop_
_entity_poly.entity_id
_entity_poly.type
_entity_poly.pdbx_seq_one_letter_code
_entity_poly.pdbx_strand_id
1 'polypeptide(L)'
;MYKSVDEIDFSKLPQSFVLKTNHDSGGVVLVKDKVAFLKDSKSFSEAMDKLTQHLNTNFYTLYREWHYKDIEPRIFVEEMLLETNANGEAKVPSDYKIHCFGKTKYIQVDTDRFVEHTRSIFDENWNVMPFSLCYPQSTTPPSKPLNFMTMLTIATGLSMPFAMLRVDLYNIQGKIIAGELTFTHGGGTEKFTPNEWDRKLGGLWKLS
;
A
#
# COMPACT_ATOMS: atom_id res chain seq x y z
N MET A 1 -2.49 -17.95 8.60
CA MET A 1 -1.84 -16.85 9.33
C MET A 1 -1.12 -17.45 10.52
N TYR A 2 0.08 -16.96 10.82
CA TYR A 2 1.00 -17.50 11.81
C TYR A 2 1.15 -16.53 12.99
N LYS A 3 1.35 -17.03 14.20
CA LYS A 3 1.55 -16.20 15.40
C LYS A 3 3.00 -15.78 15.59
N SER A 4 3.94 -16.59 15.09
CA SER A 4 5.37 -16.32 15.14
C SER A 4 6.04 -16.71 13.82
N VAL A 5 7.29 -16.29 13.66
CA VAL A 5 8.14 -16.68 12.52
C VAL A 5 8.45 -18.18 12.52
N ASP A 6 8.52 -18.81 13.69
CA ASP A 6 8.84 -20.25 13.83
C ASP A 6 7.69 -21.16 13.36
N GLU A 7 6.46 -20.64 13.30
CA GLU A 7 5.30 -21.37 12.80
C GLU A 7 5.22 -21.42 11.27
N ILE A 8 6.09 -20.68 10.55
CA ILE A 8 6.04 -20.58 9.09
C ILE A 8 6.55 -21.87 8.45
N ASP A 9 5.63 -22.64 7.86
CA ASP A 9 5.97 -23.83 7.09
C ASP A 9 6.32 -23.47 5.62
N PHE A 10 7.61 -23.17 5.38
CA PHE A 10 8.12 -22.84 4.05
C PHE A 10 7.98 -23.96 3.01
N SER A 11 7.75 -25.21 3.43
CA SER A 11 7.55 -26.32 2.50
C SER A 11 6.23 -26.18 1.72
N LYS A 12 5.22 -25.57 2.35
CA LYS A 12 3.89 -25.33 1.78
C LYS A 12 3.79 -24.05 0.94
N LEU A 13 4.79 -23.18 1.02
CA LEU A 13 4.76 -21.88 0.32
C LEU A 13 5.19 -22.02 -1.15
N PRO A 14 4.68 -21.17 -2.07
CA PRO A 14 5.10 -21.16 -3.46
C PRO A 14 6.57 -20.75 -3.61
N GLN A 15 7.09 -20.79 -4.84
CA GLN A 15 8.50 -20.44 -5.12
C GLN A 15 8.80 -18.95 -4.90
N SER A 16 7.80 -18.08 -5.03
CA SER A 16 7.88 -16.66 -4.73
C SER A 16 6.63 -16.21 -3.97
N PHE A 17 6.80 -15.35 -2.98
CA PHE A 17 5.71 -14.87 -2.12
C PHE A 17 6.13 -13.62 -1.34
N VAL A 18 5.14 -12.99 -0.71
CA VAL A 18 5.37 -11.88 0.23
C VAL A 18 4.87 -12.29 1.61
N LEU A 19 5.71 -12.12 2.63
CA LEU A 19 5.31 -12.22 4.02
C LEU A 19 4.91 -10.83 4.51
N LYS A 20 3.76 -10.73 5.17
CA LYS A 20 3.24 -9.48 5.74
C LYS A 20 2.73 -9.68 7.15
N THR A 21 2.86 -8.66 7.98
CA THR A 21 2.14 -8.54 9.24
C THR A 21 0.81 -7.81 9.03
N ASN A 22 -0.17 -8.11 9.87
CA ASN A 22 -1.58 -7.68 9.71
C ASN A 22 -1.99 -6.42 10.48
N HIS A 23 -1.09 -5.78 11.22
CA HIS A 23 -1.44 -4.83 12.29
C HIS A 23 -0.51 -3.61 12.36
N ASP A 24 0.18 -3.33 11.27
CA ASP A 24 1.29 -2.39 11.22
C ASP A 24 1.53 -1.87 9.80
N SER A 25 2.58 -1.05 9.63
CA SER A 25 3.09 -0.62 8.32
C SER A 25 4.56 -1.00 8.16
N GLY A 26 4.94 -1.44 6.95
CA GLY A 26 6.33 -1.74 6.60
C GLY A 26 6.83 -3.14 6.98
N GLY A 27 6.04 -3.91 7.74
CA GLY A 27 6.29 -5.32 8.07
C GLY A 27 6.06 -6.24 6.88
N VAL A 28 6.88 -6.06 5.84
CA VAL A 28 6.80 -6.74 4.54
C VAL A 28 8.17 -7.33 4.20
N VAL A 29 8.20 -8.60 3.81
CA VAL A 29 9.39 -9.29 3.29
C VAL A 29 9.05 -9.90 1.93
N LEU A 30 9.81 -9.50 0.91
CA LEU A 30 9.66 -9.98 -0.46
C LEU A 30 10.58 -11.19 -0.70
N VAL A 31 10.02 -12.36 -1.00
CA VAL A 31 10.77 -13.57 -1.33
C VAL A 31 10.59 -13.88 -2.81
N LYS A 32 11.58 -13.52 -3.63
CA LYS A 32 11.55 -13.73 -5.10
C LYS A 32 11.93 -15.16 -5.51
N ASP A 33 12.83 -15.78 -4.75
CA ASP A 33 13.25 -17.16 -4.92
C ASP A 33 13.38 -17.81 -3.55
N LYS A 34 12.45 -18.72 -3.22
CA LYS A 34 12.41 -19.43 -1.94
C LYS A 34 13.69 -20.24 -1.69
N VAL A 35 14.25 -20.87 -2.72
CA VAL A 35 15.42 -21.74 -2.56
C VAL A 35 16.65 -20.92 -2.26
N ALA A 36 16.86 -19.80 -2.97
CA ALA A 36 17.94 -18.87 -2.69
C ALA A 36 17.78 -18.23 -1.30
N PHE A 37 16.55 -17.79 -0.97
CA PHE A 37 16.22 -17.17 0.31
C PHE A 37 16.51 -18.09 1.51
N LEU A 38 16.13 -19.37 1.44
CA LEU A 38 16.38 -20.33 2.53
C LEU A 38 17.86 -20.74 2.66
N LYS A 39 18.66 -20.56 1.60
CA LYS A 39 20.11 -20.87 1.62
C LYS A 39 20.93 -19.70 2.13
N ASP A 40 20.49 -18.47 1.88
CA ASP A 40 21.15 -17.27 2.37
C ASP A 40 20.76 -17.01 3.83
N SER A 41 21.57 -17.55 4.76
CA SER A 41 21.33 -17.41 6.20
C SER A 41 21.25 -15.96 6.67
N LYS A 42 21.96 -15.04 5.99
CA LYS A 42 21.94 -13.62 6.35
C LYS A 42 20.60 -13.00 5.99
N SER A 43 20.20 -13.08 4.71
CA SER A 43 18.92 -12.53 4.25
C SER A 43 17.73 -13.18 4.96
N PHE A 44 17.82 -14.48 5.26
CA PHE A 44 16.80 -15.19 6.03
C PHE A 44 16.68 -14.64 7.46
N SER A 45 17.80 -14.52 8.19
CA SER A 45 17.81 -13.99 9.56
C SER A 45 17.27 -12.57 9.59
N GLU A 46 17.75 -11.68 8.72
CA GLU A 46 17.31 -10.28 8.65
C GLU A 46 15.79 -10.17 8.40
N ALA A 47 15.24 -11.05 7.55
CA ALA A 47 13.80 -11.12 7.31
C ALA A 47 13.01 -11.59 8.54
N MET A 48 13.48 -12.63 9.24
CA MET A 48 12.80 -13.15 10.44
C MET A 48 12.90 -12.17 11.60
N ASP A 49 14.04 -11.50 11.77
CA ASP A 49 14.25 -10.45 12.77
C ASP A 49 13.32 -9.27 12.51
N LYS A 50 13.21 -8.84 11.24
CA LYS A 50 12.26 -7.81 10.83
C LYS A 50 10.83 -8.21 11.21
N LEU A 51 10.34 -9.38 10.78
CA LEU A 51 8.98 -9.81 11.09
C LEU A 51 8.73 -9.94 12.60
N THR A 52 9.71 -10.43 13.35
CA THR A 52 9.65 -10.53 14.81
C THR A 52 9.57 -9.15 15.46
N GLN A 53 10.36 -8.19 15.00
CA GLN A 53 10.28 -6.80 15.49
C GLN A 53 8.89 -6.22 15.23
N HIS A 54 8.34 -6.40 14.02
CA HIS A 54 7.02 -5.91 13.67
C HIS A 54 5.91 -6.58 14.50
N LEU A 55 5.96 -7.90 14.73
CA LEU A 55 5.03 -8.61 15.62
C LEU A 55 5.03 -8.08 17.07
N ASN A 56 6.15 -7.54 17.53
CA ASN A 56 6.30 -6.97 18.87
C ASN A 56 6.04 -5.46 18.93
N THR A 57 5.65 -4.84 17.82
CA THR A 57 5.46 -3.39 17.71
C THR A 57 4.00 -3.05 17.48
N ASN A 58 3.39 -2.31 18.42
CA ASN A 58 2.02 -1.84 18.25
C ASN A 58 2.01 -0.40 17.70
N PHE A 59 1.45 -0.20 16.50
CA PHE A 59 1.39 1.12 15.87
C PHE A 59 0.51 2.14 16.62
N TYR A 60 -0.41 1.68 17.46
CA TYR A 60 -1.13 2.57 18.37
C TYR A 60 -0.19 3.25 19.38
N THR A 61 0.82 2.57 19.91
CA THR A 61 1.72 3.18 20.90
C THR A 61 2.73 4.12 20.25
N LEU A 62 3.15 3.82 19.01
CA LEU A 62 4.07 4.64 18.23
C LEU A 62 3.42 5.89 17.61
N TYR A 63 2.29 5.72 16.93
CA TYR A 63 1.70 6.75 16.06
C TYR A 63 0.28 7.16 16.47
N ARG A 64 -0.27 6.57 17.55
CA ARG A 64 -1.65 6.82 18.01
C ARG A 64 -2.74 6.44 17.01
N GLU A 65 -2.41 5.54 16.09
CA GLU A 65 -3.35 4.94 15.14
C GLU A 65 -4.26 3.95 15.87
N TRP A 66 -5.43 4.43 16.27
CA TRP A 66 -6.35 3.72 17.18
C TRP A 66 -6.81 2.36 16.66
N HIS A 67 -6.93 2.21 15.35
CA HIS A 67 -7.42 0.99 14.71
C HIS A 67 -6.45 -0.19 14.84
N TYR A 68 -5.16 0.04 15.14
CA TYR A 68 -4.19 -1.03 15.41
C TYR A 68 -4.17 -1.53 16.86
N LYS A 69 -4.81 -0.80 17.79
CA LYS A 69 -4.65 -1.00 19.23
C LYS A 69 -4.90 -2.45 19.69
N ASP A 70 -6.00 -3.03 19.21
CA ASP A 70 -6.52 -4.31 19.69
C ASP A 70 -6.37 -5.44 18.63
N ILE A 71 -5.66 -5.18 17.52
CA ILE A 71 -5.41 -6.21 16.51
C ILE A 71 -4.36 -7.17 17.03
N GLU A 72 -4.69 -8.45 17.06
CA GLU A 72 -3.72 -9.48 17.44
C GLU A 72 -2.65 -9.64 16.35
N PRO A 73 -1.35 -9.46 16.67
CA PRO A 73 -0.26 -9.59 15.70
C PRO A 73 -0.19 -10.97 15.07
N ARG A 74 -0.14 -11.01 13.74
CA ARG A 74 -0.02 -12.22 12.92
C ARG A 74 0.78 -11.96 11.65
N ILE A 75 1.38 -13.02 11.13
CA ILE A 75 2.01 -13.06 9.80
C ILE A 75 1.08 -13.77 8.83
N PHE A 76 0.94 -13.26 7.62
CA PHE A 76 0.29 -13.92 6.51
C PHE A 76 1.18 -13.93 5.28
N VAL A 77 0.84 -14.80 4.33
CA VAL A 77 1.56 -14.96 3.07
C VAL A 77 0.59 -14.59 1.96
N GLU A 78 1.06 -13.77 1.03
CA GLU A 78 0.35 -13.46 -0.22
C GLU A 78 1.22 -13.82 -1.42
N GLU A 79 0.58 -13.96 -2.58
CA GLU A 79 1.26 -14.15 -3.85
C GLU A 79 2.11 -12.93 -4.22
N MET A 80 3.30 -13.18 -4.77
CA MET A 80 4.13 -12.10 -5.32
C MET A 80 3.52 -11.57 -6.61
N LEU A 81 2.95 -10.36 -6.56
CA LEU A 81 2.40 -9.71 -7.74
C LEU A 81 3.52 -9.11 -8.61
N LEU A 82 3.60 -9.55 -9.86
CA LEU A 82 4.56 -9.07 -10.85
C LEU A 82 3.84 -8.72 -12.16
N GLU A 83 4.28 -7.65 -12.79
CA GLU A 83 3.94 -7.31 -14.17
C GLU A 83 5.13 -7.63 -15.09
N THR A 84 4.87 -7.78 -16.39
CA THR A 84 5.92 -7.90 -17.40
C THR A 84 6.04 -6.57 -18.15
N ASN A 85 7.22 -5.99 -18.18
CA ASN A 85 7.47 -4.76 -18.94
C ASN A 85 7.51 -5.04 -20.46
N ALA A 86 7.61 -3.99 -21.28
CA ALA A 86 7.66 -4.12 -22.74
C ALA A 86 8.86 -4.96 -23.25
N ASN A 87 9.91 -5.09 -22.44
CA ASN A 87 11.11 -5.85 -22.75
C ASN A 87 11.04 -7.32 -22.26
N GLY A 88 9.92 -7.74 -21.68
CA GLY A 88 9.74 -9.11 -21.16
C GLY A 88 10.26 -9.33 -19.74
N GLU A 89 10.69 -8.29 -19.04
CA GLU A 89 11.27 -8.40 -17.69
C GLU A 89 10.20 -8.20 -16.60
N ALA A 90 10.39 -8.86 -15.45
CA ALA A 90 9.51 -8.70 -14.30
C ALA A 90 9.64 -7.29 -13.70
N LYS A 91 8.50 -6.61 -13.53
CA LYS A 91 8.35 -5.27 -12.98
C LYS A 91 7.37 -5.30 -11.82
N VAL A 92 7.62 -4.48 -10.80
CA VAL A 92 6.65 -4.25 -9.73
C VAL A 92 5.41 -3.54 -10.32
N PRO A 93 4.20 -4.06 -10.08
CA PRO A 93 2.97 -3.44 -10.56
C PRO A 93 2.81 -1.99 -10.11
N SER A 94 2.10 -1.20 -10.92
CA SER A 94 1.71 0.14 -10.49
C SER A 94 0.72 0.05 -9.32
N ASP A 95 0.99 0.81 -8.27
CA ASP A 95 0.24 0.84 -7.02
C ASP A 95 -0.60 2.13 -6.99
N TYR A 96 -1.92 1.98 -7.17
CA TYR A 96 -2.88 3.08 -7.24
C TYR A 96 -3.59 3.24 -5.90
N LYS A 97 -3.37 4.38 -5.26
CA LYS A 97 -3.98 4.70 -3.96
C LYS A 97 -5.18 5.60 -4.16
N ILE A 98 -6.37 5.05 -3.98
CA ILE A 98 -7.62 5.79 -4.13
C ILE A 98 -8.05 6.24 -2.74
N HIS A 99 -7.85 7.52 -2.46
CA HIS A 99 -8.27 8.15 -1.20
C HIS A 99 -9.73 8.54 -1.31
N CYS A 100 -10.57 7.93 -0.48
CA CYS A 100 -12.01 8.15 -0.45
C CYS A 100 -12.38 8.95 0.80
N PHE A 101 -12.96 10.13 0.61
CA PHE A 101 -13.51 10.99 1.65
C PHE A 101 -15.03 11.12 1.42
N GLY A 102 -15.80 10.20 2.00
CA GLY A 102 -17.21 10.02 1.65
C GLY A 102 -17.38 9.79 0.15
N LYS A 103 -17.99 10.75 -0.56
CA LYS A 103 -18.22 10.66 -2.02
C LYS A 103 -17.01 11.12 -2.85
N THR A 104 -16.19 12.01 -2.31
CA THR A 104 -15.07 12.62 -3.02
C THR A 104 -13.88 11.67 -3.03
N LYS A 105 -13.21 11.55 -4.18
CA LYS A 105 -11.99 10.75 -4.28
C LYS A 105 -10.86 11.51 -4.97
N TYR A 106 -9.64 11.19 -4.58
CA TYR A 106 -8.46 11.51 -5.37
C TYR A 106 -7.54 10.29 -5.44
N ILE A 107 -6.72 10.25 -6.47
CA ILE A 107 -5.88 9.11 -6.80
C ILE A 107 -4.43 9.53 -6.72
N GLN A 108 -3.67 8.78 -5.94
CA GLN A 108 -2.24 8.94 -5.82
C GLN A 108 -1.55 7.81 -6.57
N VAL A 109 -0.56 8.18 -7.38
CA VAL A 109 0.35 7.23 -8.04
C VAL A 109 1.78 7.66 -7.76
N ASP A 110 2.56 6.76 -7.16
CA ASP A 110 3.97 6.96 -6.87
C ASP A 110 4.83 6.32 -7.97
N THR A 111 5.71 7.10 -8.60
CA THR A 111 6.59 6.65 -9.69
C THR A 111 8.06 6.76 -9.26
N ASP A 112 8.91 5.86 -9.78
CA ASP A 112 10.37 5.86 -9.59
C ASP A 112 10.83 5.93 -8.12
N ARG A 113 10.13 5.22 -7.23
CA ARG A 113 10.35 5.23 -5.77
C ARG A 113 11.79 4.99 -5.30
N PHE A 114 12.63 4.36 -6.12
CA PHE A 114 14.02 4.00 -5.78
C PHE A 114 15.07 4.90 -6.45
N VAL A 115 14.66 5.89 -7.26
CA VAL A 115 15.57 6.80 -7.97
C VAL A 115 15.14 8.25 -7.74
N GLU A 116 14.14 8.73 -8.48
CA GLU A 116 13.57 10.07 -8.33
C GLU A 116 12.08 9.95 -8.01
N HIS A 117 11.77 9.75 -6.72
CA HIS A 117 10.41 9.51 -6.28
C HIS A 117 9.51 10.72 -6.54
N THR A 118 8.58 10.55 -7.46
CA THR A 118 7.51 11.51 -7.75
C THR A 118 6.15 10.96 -7.33
N ARG A 119 5.24 11.85 -6.94
CA ARG A 119 3.88 11.51 -6.55
C ARG A 119 2.87 12.36 -7.31
N SER A 120 2.21 11.75 -8.29
CA SER A 120 1.15 12.39 -9.05
C SER A 120 -0.20 12.19 -8.36
N ILE A 121 -0.95 13.29 -8.21
CA ILE A 121 -2.29 13.27 -7.63
C ILE A 121 -3.31 13.64 -8.71
N PHE A 122 -4.38 12.84 -8.83
CA PHE A 122 -5.43 13.00 -9.82
C PHE A 122 -6.82 13.07 -9.19
N ASP A 123 -7.76 13.73 -9.87
CA ASP A 123 -9.19 13.64 -9.59
C ASP A 123 -9.83 12.35 -10.19
N GLU A 124 -11.13 12.17 -9.96
CA GLU A 124 -11.92 11.05 -10.50
C GLU A 124 -12.06 11.06 -12.04
N ASN A 125 -11.65 12.13 -12.72
CA ASN A 125 -11.61 12.21 -14.18
C ASN A 125 -10.21 11.96 -14.75
N TRP A 126 -9.21 11.75 -13.88
CA TRP A 126 -7.78 11.64 -14.19
C TRP A 126 -7.11 12.98 -14.56
N ASN A 127 -7.65 14.11 -14.12
CA ASN A 127 -6.98 15.40 -14.21
C ASN A 127 -6.01 15.57 -13.04
N VAL A 128 -4.84 16.15 -13.32
CA VAL A 128 -3.84 16.44 -12.29
C VAL A 128 -4.39 17.47 -11.31
N MET A 129 -4.33 17.15 -10.01
CA MET A 129 -4.76 18.04 -8.94
C MET A 129 -3.75 19.17 -8.74
N PRO A 130 -4.17 20.38 -8.33
CA PRO A 130 -3.29 21.53 -8.17
C PRO A 130 -2.57 21.54 -6.80
N PHE A 131 -2.13 20.37 -6.32
CA PHE A 131 -1.37 20.21 -5.09
C PHE A 131 -0.44 19.01 -5.14
N SER A 132 0.59 19.01 -4.30
CA SER A 132 1.46 17.87 -4.06
C SER A 132 1.35 17.38 -2.62
N LEU A 133 1.77 16.13 -2.37
CA LEU A 133 1.70 15.46 -1.07
C LEU A 133 3.06 14.82 -0.75
N CYS A 134 3.81 15.42 0.18
CA CYS A 134 5.18 15.04 0.59
C CYS A 134 6.27 15.07 -0.50
N TYR A 135 5.93 14.69 -1.73
CA TYR A 135 6.83 14.55 -2.88
C TYR A 135 6.39 15.47 -4.02
N PRO A 136 7.31 15.87 -4.91
CA PRO A 136 6.96 16.64 -6.10
C PRO A 136 6.05 15.83 -7.03
N GLN A 137 5.20 16.53 -7.78
CA GLN A 137 4.44 15.92 -8.87
C GLN A 137 5.37 15.58 -10.04
N SER A 138 5.09 14.47 -10.72
CA SER A 138 5.83 14.11 -11.93
C SER A 138 5.57 15.12 -13.05
N THR A 139 6.63 15.50 -13.76
CA THR A 139 6.55 16.28 -15.01
C THR A 139 5.96 15.45 -16.17
N THR A 140 6.05 14.12 -16.06
CA THR A 140 5.47 13.14 -16.98
C THR A 140 4.54 12.22 -16.19
N PRO A 141 3.31 12.65 -15.89
CA PRO A 141 2.37 11.86 -15.10
C PRO A 141 2.03 10.52 -15.80
N PRO A 142 1.81 9.44 -15.04
CA PRO A 142 1.43 8.15 -15.60
C PRO A 142 0.10 8.23 -16.36
N SER A 143 -0.03 7.40 -17.39
CA SER A 143 -1.26 7.28 -18.16
C SER A 143 -2.39 6.68 -17.33
N LYS A 144 -3.62 7.04 -17.69
CA LYS A 144 -4.84 6.50 -17.08
C LYS A 144 -4.90 4.98 -17.27
N PRO A 145 -5.06 4.17 -16.21
CA PRO A 145 -5.19 2.73 -16.36
C PRO A 145 -6.49 2.39 -17.09
N LEU A 146 -6.44 1.34 -17.92
CA LEU A 146 -7.58 0.93 -18.75
C LEU A 146 -8.85 0.66 -17.92
N ASN A 147 -8.70 0.03 -16.75
CA ASN A 147 -9.83 -0.33 -15.88
C ASN A 147 -10.12 0.68 -14.78
N PHE A 148 -9.72 1.94 -14.97
CA PHE A 148 -9.83 2.97 -13.95
C PHE A 148 -11.25 3.11 -13.36
N MET A 149 -12.29 3.08 -14.20
CA MET A 149 -13.67 3.20 -13.72
C MET A 149 -14.10 2.04 -12.82
N THR A 150 -13.63 0.82 -13.12
CA THR A 150 -13.85 -0.35 -12.29
C THR A 150 -13.12 -0.20 -10.94
N MET A 151 -11.90 0.32 -10.96
CA MET A 151 -11.13 0.62 -9.74
C MET A 151 -11.85 1.63 -8.85
N LEU A 152 -12.40 2.71 -9.41
CA LEU A 152 -13.20 3.68 -8.66
C LEU A 152 -14.47 3.05 -8.05
N THR A 153 -15.12 2.15 -8.79
CA THR A 153 -16.31 1.43 -8.31
C THR A 153 -15.97 0.54 -7.12
N ILE A 154 -14.88 -0.22 -7.22
CA ILE A 154 -14.37 -1.07 -6.12
C ILE A 154 -14.02 -0.22 -4.89
N ALA A 155 -13.26 0.86 -5.08
CA ALA A 155 -12.89 1.76 -3.99
C ALA A 155 -14.13 2.40 -3.31
N THR A 156 -15.15 2.76 -4.09
CA THR A 156 -16.43 3.25 -3.56
C THR A 156 -17.13 2.21 -2.69
N GLY A 157 -17.20 0.96 -3.16
CA GLY A 157 -17.83 -0.12 -2.42
C GLY A 157 -17.13 -0.41 -1.09
N LEU A 158 -15.79 -0.46 -1.10
CA LEU A 158 -14.97 -0.75 0.08
C LEU A 158 -14.96 0.41 1.09
N SER A 159 -15.01 1.66 0.63
CA SER A 159 -14.98 2.85 1.50
C SER A 159 -16.34 3.25 2.06
N MET A 160 -17.45 2.72 1.54
CA MET A 160 -18.81 3.12 1.93
C MET A 160 -19.08 3.14 3.46
N PRO A 161 -18.57 2.19 4.27
CA PRO A 161 -18.79 2.21 5.71
C PRO A 161 -17.96 3.25 6.48
N PHE A 162 -17.03 3.95 5.82
CA PHE A 162 -16.01 4.77 6.47
C PHE A 162 -16.05 6.22 6.00
N ALA A 163 -15.79 7.14 6.92
CA ALA A 163 -15.72 8.58 6.59
C ALA A 163 -14.49 8.91 5.73
N MET A 164 -13.39 8.20 5.97
CA MET A 164 -12.17 8.24 5.17
C MET A 164 -11.62 6.81 5.05
N LEU A 165 -11.28 6.41 3.83
CA LEU A 165 -10.53 5.18 3.59
C LEU A 165 -9.66 5.36 2.35
N ARG A 166 -8.38 5.01 2.45
CA ARG A 166 -7.52 4.83 1.28
C ARG A 166 -7.57 3.36 0.87
N VAL A 167 -7.86 3.13 -0.40
CA VAL A 167 -7.92 1.80 -1.01
C VAL A 167 -6.77 1.67 -2.00
N ASP A 168 -5.86 0.74 -1.74
CA ASP A 168 -4.70 0.49 -2.58
C ASP A 168 -5.06 -0.65 -3.55
N LEU A 169 -5.02 -0.35 -4.85
CA LEU A 169 -5.38 -1.28 -5.90
C LEU A 169 -4.22 -1.43 -6.89
N TYR A 170 -4.02 -2.67 -7.34
CA TYR A 170 -3.20 -3.00 -8.49
C TYR A 170 -4.10 -3.25 -9.71
N ASN A 171 -3.62 -2.95 -10.91
CA ASN A 171 -4.31 -3.28 -12.17
C ASN A 171 -3.37 -4.03 -13.11
N ILE A 172 -3.34 -5.36 -12.98
CA ILE A 172 -2.38 -6.25 -13.63
C ILE A 172 -3.09 -7.00 -14.75
N GLN A 173 -2.74 -6.73 -16.01
CA GLN A 173 -3.29 -7.43 -17.18
C GLN A 173 -4.83 -7.52 -17.19
N GLY A 174 -5.50 -6.45 -16.76
CA GLY A 174 -6.95 -6.42 -16.70
C GLY A 174 -7.56 -6.85 -15.36
N LYS A 175 -6.78 -7.49 -14.49
CA LYS A 175 -7.22 -7.95 -13.16
C LYS A 175 -6.94 -6.88 -12.12
N ILE A 176 -7.97 -6.53 -11.35
CA ILE A 176 -7.84 -5.60 -10.24
C ILE A 176 -7.68 -6.39 -8.94
N ILE A 177 -6.64 -6.08 -8.17
CA ILE A 177 -6.33 -6.74 -6.91
C ILE A 177 -6.24 -5.68 -5.82
N ALA A 178 -6.95 -5.88 -4.71
CA ALA A 178 -6.82 -5.03 -3.54
C ALA A 178 -5.57 -5.41 -2.74
N GLY A 179 -4.72 -4.43 -2.48
CA GLY A 179 -3.47 -4.61 -1.73
C GLY A 179 -3.59 -4.24 -0.25
N GLU A 180 -4.14 -3.07 0.04
CA GLU A 180 -4.22 -2.52 1.40
C GLU A 180 -5.47 -1.64 1.55
N LEU A 181 -6.03 -1.62 2.76
CA LEU A 181 -7.01 -0.63 3.20
C LEU A 181 -6.39 0.18 4.34
N THR A 182 -6.22 1.49 4.16
CA THR A 182 -5.57 2.36 5.14
C THR A 182 -6.55 3.40 5.67
N PHE A 183 -6.74 3.41 7.00
CA PHE A 183 -7.69 4.29 7.69
C PHE A 183 -7.10 5.66 8.04
N THR A 184 -5.79 5.74 8.27
CA THR A 184 -5.09 6.98 8.60
C THR A 184 -3.81 7.10 7.79
N HIS A 185 -3.94 7.59 6.56
CA HIS A 185 -2.80 7.74 5.65
C HIS A 185 -1.68 8.59 6.28
N GLY A 186 -0.48 7.98 6.40
CA GLY A 186 0.70 8.63 6.98
C GLY A 186 0.49 9.16 8.39
N GLY A 187 -0.40 8.53 9.17
CA GLY A 187 -0.80 8.98 10.50
C GLY A 187 -1.46 10.36 10.53
N GLY A 188 -1.93 10.88 9.38
CA GLY A 188 -2.48 12.23 9.27
C GLY A 188 -1.42 13.34 9.33
N THR A 189 -0.15 13.03 9.08
CA THR A 189 0.97 13.99 9.22
C THR A 189 1.63 14.37 7.89
N GLU A 190 1.16 13.80 6.77
CA GLU A 190 1.72 14.11 5.45
C GLU A 190 1.45 15.56 5.02
N LYS A 191 2.45 16.20 4.43
CA LYS A 191 2.40 17.62 4.09
C LYS A 191 1.84 17.85 2.69
N PHE A 192 0.74 18.59 2.61
CA PHE A 192 0.19 19.11 1.36
C PHE A 192 0.88 20.42 0.96
N THR A 193 1.12 20.62 -0.34
CA THR A 193 1.59 21.90 -0.89
C THR A 193 0.71 22.31 -2.08
N PRO A 194 0.01 23.47 -2.03
CA PRO A 194 -0.02 24.42 -0.93
C PRO A 194 -0.80 23.90 0.29
N ASN A 195 -0.45 24.40 1.49
CA ASN A 195 -0.99 23.93 2.77
C ASN A 195 -2.53 24.04 2.89
N GLU A 196 -3.18 24.88 2.09
CA GLU A 196 -4.65 25.01 2.11
C GLU A 196 -5.37 23.69 1.76
N TRP A 197 -4.73 22.79 1.02
CA TRP A 197 -5.32 21.50 0.65
C TRP A 197 -5.48 20.54 1.83
N ASP A 198 -4.62 20.65 2.84
CA ASP A 198 -4.77 19.92 4.10
C ASP A 198 -6.14 20.22 4.73
N ARG A 199 -6.48 21.51 4.84
CA ARG A 199 -7.78 21.95 5.38
C ARG A 199 -8.95 21.57 4.48
N LYS A 200 -8.80 21.71 3.15
CA LYS A 200 -9.85 21.38 2.18
C LYS A 200 -10.25 19.90 2.26
N LEU A 201 -9.27 19.00 2.26
CA LEU A 201 -9.50 17.55 2.34
C LEU A 201 -9.90 17.12 3.75
N GLY A 202 -9.24 17.64 4.79
CA GLY A 202 -9.62 17.38 6.18
C GLY A 202 -11.06 17.80 6.48
N GLY A 203 -11.56 18.86 5.85
CA GLY A 203 -12.96 19.29 5.96
C GLY A 203 -13.98 18.28 5.41
N LEU A 204 -13.57 17.36 4.53
CA LEU A 204 -14.40 16.27 3.99
C LEU A 204 -14.48 15.07 4.94
N TRP A 205 -13.51 14.92 5.85
CA TRP A 205 -13.49 13.84 6.83
C TRP A 205 -14.51 14.13 7.95
N LYS A 206 -15.76 13.74 7.72
CA LYS A 206 -16.85 13.88 8.70
C LYS A 206 -16.90 12.66 9.60
N LEU A 207 -16.37 12.79 10.82
CA LEU A 207 -16.54 11.78 11.87
C LEU A 207 -18.03 11.74 12.25
N SER A 208 -18.66 10.59 12.02
CA SER A 208 -20.05 10.29 12.40
C SER A 208 -20.12 9.67 13.78
#